data_AF-A0A447V198-F1
#
_entry.id   AF-A0A447V198-F1
#
_cell.length_a   1.000
_cell.length_b   1.000
_cell.length_c   1.000
_cell.angle_alpha   90.00
_cell.angle_beta   90.00
_cell.angle_gamma   90.00
#
_symmetry.space_group_name_H-M   'P 1'
#
loop_
_entity.id
_entity.type
_entity.pdbx_description
1 polymer ?
#
loop_
_entity_poly.entity_id
_entity_poly.type
_entity_poly.pdbx_seq_one_letter_code
_entity_poly.pdbx_strand_id
1 'polypeptide(L)'
;MFYGGKMKGMPPKLMSDDGKHIVIRPLAYCREKDIERFAIAREYPIIPCNLCGSQPNLQRQVIADMLRDWDKRYPGRIETMFSAMQNVVPSHLCDTALFDFAGITHGSEVVNGGDLAFDREEIPMQPVGWQPEEEGADASLQRLDILEIK
;
A
#
# COMPACT_ATOMS: atom_id res chain seq x y z
N MET A 1 11.23 -2.00 -10.81
CA MET A 1 10.33 -1.66 -11.92
C MET A 1 11.02 -0.71 -12.91
N PHE A 2 11.41 0.50 -12.52
CA PHE A 2 11.93 1.50 -13.48
C PHE A 2 13.45 1.54 -13.70
N TYR A 3 14.26 1.15 -12.71
CA TYR A 3 15.73 1.24 -12.84
C TYR A 3 16.47 -0.02 -12.36
N GLY A 4 15.97 -0.69 -11.30
CA GLY A 4 16.63 -1.85 -10.71
C GLY A 4 16.09 -3.23 -11.13
N GLY A 5 15.22 -3.31 -12.14
CA GLY A 5 14.68 -4.59 -12.65
C GLY A 5 13.87 -5.45 -11.66
N LYS A 6 13.75 -5.05 -10.39
CA LYS A 6 13.01 -5.77 -9.34
C LYS A 6 11.85 -4.94 -8.83
N MET A 7 10.76 -5.60 -8.45
CA MET A 7 9.68 -4.99 -7.68
C MET A 7 9.95 -5.26 -6.20
N LYS A 8 10.22 -4.20 -5.44
CA LYS A 8 10.41 -4.28 -3.98
C LYS A 8 9.63 -3.14 -3.34
N GLY A 9 8.61 -3.47 -2.56
CA GLY A 9 7.94 -2.51 -1.69
C GLY A 9 8.76 -2.22 -0.44
N MET A 10 8.41 -1.14 0.27
CA MET A 10 8.85 -0.92 1.65
C MET A 10 7.77 -1.49 2.58
N PRO A 11 7.86 -2.75 3.04
CA PRO A 11 6.80 -3.36 3.83
C PRO A 11 6.63 -2.62 5.18
N PRO A 12 5.44 -2.68 5.79
CA PRO A 12 5.19 -2.02 7.08
C PRO A 12 6.05 -2.58 8.22
N LYS A 13 6.55 -3.81 8.08
CA LYS A 13 7.45 -4.48 9.02
C LYS A 13 8.54 -5.20 8.23
N LEU A 14 9.81 -5.00 8.57
CA LEU A 14 10.91 -5.83 8.07
C LEU A 14 11.92 -6.16 9.17
N MET A 15 12.63 -7.27 9.01
CA MET A 15 13.84 -7.56 9.77
C MET A 15 15.00 -6.76 9.17
N SER A 16 15.80 -6.12 10.01
CA SER A 16 17.06 -5.47 9.62
C SER A 16 18.03 -6.49 9.02
N ASP A 17 18.90 -6.04 8.10
CA ASP A 17 19.86 -6.93 7.41
C ASP A 17 20.82 -7.63 8.39
N ASP A 18 21.10 -7.01 9.54
CA ASP A 18 21.92 -7.58 10.61
C ASP A 18 21.16 -8.51 11.57
N GLY A 19 19.85 -8.69 11.37
CA GLY A 19 18.97 -9.56 12.15
C GLY A 19 18.69 -9.07 13.58
N LYS A 20 19.18 -7.89 13.98
CA LYS A 20 19.09 -7.42 15.38
C LYS A 20 17.83 -6.62 15.65
N HIS A 21 17.31 -5.93 14.65
CA HIS A 21 16.20 -5.01 14.81
C HIS A 21 15.05 -5.34 13.88
N ILE A 22 13.83 -5.16 14.38
CA ILE A 22 12.63 -5.16 13.57
C ILE A 22 12.28 -3.70 13.27
N VAL A 23 12.31 -3.34 11.99
CA VAL A 23 11.90 -2.02 11.52
C VAL A 23 10.38 -2.02 11.35
N ILE A 24 9.70 -1.11 12.03
CA ILE A 24 8.27 -0.85 11.86
C ILE A 24 8.05 0.51 11.19
N ARG A 25 7.07 0.58 10.29
CA ARG A 25 6.68 1.80 9.56
C ARG A 25 5.20 2.09 9.86
N PRO A 26 4.88 2.77 10.99
CA PRO A 26 3.50 3.00 11.40
C PRO A 26 2.72 3.88 10.40
N LEU A 27 3.42 4.72 9.63
CA LEU A 27 2.83 5.62 8.63
C LEU A 27 2.81 5.03 7.21
N ALA A 28 3.01 3.71 7.05
CA ALA A 28 3.09 3.09 5.72
C ALA A 28 1.81 3.27 4.87
N TYR A 29 0.67 3.52 5.50
CA TYR A 29 -0.64 3.70 4.86
C TYR A 29 -1.07 5.18 4.79
N CYS A 30 -0.27 6.09 5.32
CA CYS A 30 -0.58 7.52 5.34
C CYS A 30 -0.05 8.20 4.08
N ARG A 31 -0.86 9.07 3.46
CA ARG A 31 -0.41 9.84 2.29
C ARG A 31 0.59 10.92 2.73
N GLU A 32 1.58 11.19 1.88
CA GLU A 32 2.61 12.21 2.14
C GLU A 32 2.00 13.58 2.47
N LYS A 33 0.98 14.00 1.70
CA LYS A 33 0.24 15.26 1.92
C LYS A 33 -0.43 15.36 3.28
N ASP A 34 -0.89 14.23 3.83
CA ASP A 34 -1.58 14.21 5.12
C ASP A 34 -0.56 14.28 6.27
N ILE A 35 0.60 13.63 6.11
CA ILE A 35 1.72 13.75 7.05
C ILE A 35 2.25 15.18 7.07
N GLU A 36 2.39 15.82 5.91
CA GLU A 36 2.80 17.23 5.80
C GLU A 36 1.81 18.17 6.51
N ARG A 37 0.51 18.04 6.22
CA ARG A 37 -0.54 18.82 6.90
C ARG A 37 -0.52 18.63 8.41
N PHE A 38 -0.33 17.39 8.86
CA PHE A 38 -0.22 17.08 10.28
C PHE A 38 1.03 17.72 10.91
N ALA A 39 2.18 17.64 10.24
CA ALA A 39 3.41 18.26 10.72
C ALA A 39 3.30 19.78 10.84
N ILE A 40 2.67 20.45 9.87
CA ILE A 40 2.39 21.89 9.91
C ILE A 40 1.46 22.23 11.08
N ALA A 41 0.34 21.50 11.23
CA ALA A 41 -0.62 21.73 12.30
C ALA A 41 -0.03 21.48 13.70
N ARG A 42 0.98 20.60 13.80
CA ARG A 42 1.72 20.30 15.03
C ARG A 42 2.97 21.14 15.23
N GLU A 43 3.26 22.06 14.31
CA GLU A 43 4.45 22.91 14.33
C GLU A 43 5.76 22.12 14.40
N TYR A 44 5.79 20.92 13.79
CA TYR A 44 7.02 20.13 13.70
C TYR A 44 7.98 20.72 12.68
N PRO A 45 9.29 20.82 13.00
CA PRO A 45 10.27 21.32 12.05
C PRO A 45 10.41 20.33 10.88
N ILE A 46 10.15 20.82 9.67
CA ILE A 46 10.34 20.05 8.44
C ILE A 46 11.75 20.35 7.91
N ILE A 47 12.61 19.33 7.92
CA ILE A 47 13.98 19.43 7.39
C ILE A 47 13.93 19.12 5.89
N PRO A 48 14.36 20.04 5.01
CA PRO A 48 14.30 19.77 3.59
C PRO A 48 15.31 18.68 3.18
N CYS A 49 14.89 17.82 2.24
CA CYS A 49 15.64 16.65 1.76
C CYS A 49 16.91 17.02 0.94
N ASN A 50 17.33 18.28 0.96
CA ASN A 50 18.51 18.80 0.27
C ASN A 50 19.75 18.95 1.18
N LEU A 51 19.62 18.71 2.51
CA LEU A 51 20.74 18.91 3.45
C LEU A 51 21.83 17.82 3.39
N CYS A 52 21.53 16.64 2.86
CA CYS A 52 22.55 15.60 2.64
C CYS A 52 23.11 15.78 1.21
N GLY A 53 24.25 16.48 1.13
CA GLY A 53 24.90 16.92 -0.12
C GLY A 53 24.97 15.83 -1.20
N SER A 54 24.51 16.18 -2.40
CA SER A 54 24.56 15.38 -3.61
C SER A 54 24.13 13.92 -3.44
N GLN A 55 22.84 13.67 -3.14
CA GLN A 55 22.32 12.32 -3.31
C GLN A 55 22.35 11.92 -4.80
N PRO A 56 22.87 10.73 -5.16
CA PRO A 56 22.78 10.17 -6.51
C PRO A 56 21.34 9.80 -6.93
N ASN A 57 20.32 10.17 -6.14
CA ASN A 57 18.92 9.79 -6.28
C ASN A 57 18.09 10.80 -7.09
N LEU A 58 18.64 11.38 -8.16
CA LEU A 58 17.85 12.16 -9.12
C LEU A 58 16.65 11.35 -9.62
N GLN A 59 16.84 10.02 -9.76
CA GLN A 59 15.78 9.08 -10.10
C GLN A 59 14.63 9.04 -9.08
N ARG A 60 14.90 9.20 -7.79
CA ARG A 60 13.85 9.21 -6.76
C ARG A 60 12.97 10.46 -6.89
N GLN A 61 13.58 11.61 -7.14
CA GLN A 61 12.85 12.86 -7.37
C GLN A 61 12.00 12.75 -8.64
N VAL A 62 12.56 12.24 -9.73
CA VAL A 62 11.83 12.02 -11.00
C VAL A 62 10.61 11.11 -10.80
N ILE A 63 10.77 9.98 -10.07
CA ILE A 63 9.64 9.09 -9.79
C ILE A 63 8.61 9.75 -8.87
N ALA A 64 9.04 10.52 -7.86
CA ALA A 64 8.12 11.24 -6.98
C ALA A 64 7.29 12.27 -7.77
N ASP A 65 7.91 13.01 -8.68
CA ASP A 65 7.23 13.99 -9.52
C ASP A 65 6.26 13.32 -10.50
N MET A 66 6.65 12.18 -11.09
CA MET A 66 5.77 11.38 -11.94
C MET A 66 4.52 10.90 -11.18
N LEU A 67 4.69 10.40 -9.95
CA LEU A 67 3.56 9.96 -9.12
C LEU A 67 2.65 11.13 -8.73
N ARG A 68 3.22 12.28 -8.34
CA ARG A 68 2.45 13.49 -8.02
C ARG A 68 1.64 13.97 -9.23
N ASP A 69 2.22 13.93 -10.41
CA ASP A 69 1.52 14.31 -11.64
C ASP A 69 0.39 13.31 -11.99
N TRP A 70 0.59 12.02 -11.77
CA TRP A 70 -0.48 11.03 -11.90
C TRP A 70 -1.62 11.22 -10.90
N ASP A 71 -1.33 11.53 -9.63
CA ASP A 71 -2.38 11.80 -8.63
C ASP A 71 -3.20 13.06 -8.99
N LYS A 72 -2.53 14.09 -9.54
CA LYS A 72 -3.22 15.30 -10.04
C LYS A 72 -4.14 15.00 -11.22
N ARG A 73 -3.66 14.21 -12.19
CA ARG A 73 -4.44 13.87 -13.40
C ARG A 73 -5.53 12.84 -13.11
N TYR A 74 -5.30 11.94 -12.16
CA TYR A 74 -6.17 10.82 -11.83
C TYR A 74 -6.21 10.61 -10.30
N PRO A 75 -7.05 11.36 -9.58
CA PRO A 75 -7.18 11.23 -8.14
C PRO A 75 -7.50 9.78 -7.74
N GLY A 76 -6.79 9.24 -6.75
CA GLY A 76 -7.00 7.85 -6.30
C GLY A 76 -6.04 6.83 -6.94
N ARG A 77 -5.29 7.23 -7.98
CA ARG A 77 -4.42 6.29 -8.72
C ARG A 77 -3.26 5.77 -7.88
N ILE A 78 -2.68 6.59 -7.01
CA ILE A 78 -1.59 6.15 -6.13
C ILE A 78 -2.10 5.07 -5.17
N GLU A 79 -3.31 5.22 -4.65
CA GLU A 79 -3.93 4.26 -3.74
C GLU A 79 -4.22 2.95 -4.45
N THR A 80 -4.77 3.00 -5.67
CA THR A 80 -4.96 1.80 -6.50
C THR A 80 -3.63 1.11 -6.80
N MET A 81 -2.58 1.86 -7.14
CA MET A 81 -1.24 1.31 -7.34
C MET A 81 -0.70 0.66 -6.07
N PHE A 82 -0.90 1.28 -4.91
CA PHE A 82 -0.48 0.71 -3.63
C PHE A 82 -1.26 -0.57 -3.29
N SER A 83 -2.58 -0.59 -3.50
CA SER A 83 -3.39 -1.80 -3.34
C SER A 83 -2.95 -2.91 -4.29
N ALA A 84 -2.61 -2.59 -5.54
CA ALA A 84 -2.08 -3.57 -6.50
C ALA A 84 -0.75 -4.19 -6.04
N MET A 85 0.08 -3.46 -5.29
CA MET A 85 1.30 -4.04 -4.69
C MET A 85 1.02 -5.08 -3.60
N GLN A 86 -0.18 -5.07 -3.00
CA GLN A 86 -0.61 -6.03 -1.99
C GLN A 86 -1.37 -7.21 -2.62
N ASN A 87 -2.10 -6.95 -3.70
CA ASN A 87 -2.94 -7.92 -4.41
C ASN A 87 -2.20 -8.46 -5.64
N VAL A 88 -1.18 -9.29 -5.39
CA VAL A 88 -0.34 -9.85 -6.45
C VAL A 88 -0.89 -11.20 -6.92
N VAL A 89 -0.96 -11.39 -8.23
CA VAL A 89 -1.34 -12.67 -8.86
C VAL A 89 -0.10 -13.31 -9.50
N PRO A 90 0.53 -14.32 -8.87
CA PRO A 90 1.81 -14.89 -9.34
C PRO A 90 1.80 -15.39 -10.79
N SER A 91 0.68 -15.97 -11.24
CA SER A 91 0.50 -16.46 -12.61
C SER A 91 0.60 -15.35 -13.67
N HIS A 92 0.47 -14.08 -13.29
CA HIS A 92 0.56 -12.92 -14.19
C HIS A 92 1.85 -12.10 -14.02
N LEU A 93 2.76 -12.49 -13.12
CA LEU A 93 4.00 -11.76 -12.84
C LEU A 93 5.24 -12.28 -13.59
N CYS A 94 5.08 -13.22 -14.52
CA CYS A 94 6.16 -13.82 -15.32
C CYS A 94 7.34 -14.36 -14.48
N ASP A 95 7.11 -14.68 -13.20
CA ASP A 95 8.13 -15.20 -12.29
C ASP A 95 8.00 -16.72 -12.21
N THR A 96 8.92 -17.44 -12.87
CA THR A 96 8.92 -18.91 -12.94
C THR A 96 9.21 -19.58 -11.59
N ALA A 97 9.73 -18.84 -10.61
CA ALA A 97 9.92 -19.36 -9.25
C ALA A 97 8.63 -19.28 -8.42
N LEU A 98 7.75 -18.32 -8.73
CA LEU A 98 6.46 -18.15 -8.06
C LEU A 98 5.32 -18.90 -8.76
N PHE A 99 5.46 -19.22 -10.05
CA PHE A 99 4.46 -19.96 -10.81
C PHE A 99 5.09 -20.88 -11.86
N ASP A 100 4.65 -22.15 -11.90
CA ASP A 100 5.13 -23.14 -12.87
C ASP A 100 4.41 -22.99 -14.21
N PHE A 101 4.98 -22.17 -15.09
CA PHE A 101 4.48 -21.99 -16.45
C PHE A 101 4.74 -23.21 -17.34
N ALA A 102 5.74 -24.05 -17.03
CA ALA A 102 6.10 -25.20 -17.88
C ALA A 102 5.14 -26.37 -17.71
N GLY A 103 4.53 -26.50 -16.52
CA GLY A 103 3.52 -27.51 -16.21
C GLY A 103 2.12 -27.23 -16.76
N ILE A 104 1.89 -26.11 -17.44
CA ILE A 104 0.58 -25.79 -18.04
C ILE A 104 0.32 -26.72 -19.23
N THR A 105 -0.84 -27.39 -19.24
CA THR A 105 -1.24 -28.30 -20.30
C THR A 105 -2.65 -27.98 -20.80
N HIS A 106 -3.00 -28.50 -21.98
CA HIS A 106 -4.37 -28.36 -22.48
C HIS A 106 -5.37 -29.03 -21.53
N GLY A 107 -6.35 -28.25 -21.05
CA GLY A 107 -7.34 -28.70 -20.08
C GLY A 107 -6.96 -28.47 -18.62
N SER A 108 -5.79 -27.86 -18.34
CA SER A 108 -5.47 -27.34 -17.01
C SER A 108 -6.57 -26.40 -16.49
N GLU A 109 -6.84 -26.46 -15.19
CA GLU A 109 -7.79 -25.55 -14.54
C GLU A 109 -7.33 -24.09 -14.65
N VAL A 110 -8.30 -23.20 -14.70
CA VAL A 110 -8.07 -21.77 -14.81
C VAL A 110 -7.58 -21.22 -13.46
N VAL A 111 -6.28 -20.96 -13.36
CA VAL A 111 -5.65 -20.45 -12.14
C VAL A 111 -5.98 -18.97 -11.95
N ASN A 112 -6.42 -18.60 -10.74
CA ASN A 112 -6.80 -17.23 -10.35
C ASN A 112 -7.84 -16.57 -11.28
N GLY A 113 -8.79 -17.35 -11.79
CA GLY A 113 -9.89 -16.84 -12.62
C GLY A 113 -9.54 -16.60 -14.10
N GLY A 114 -8.26 -16.71 -14.48
CA GLY A 114 -7.80 -16.60 -15.88
C GLY A 114 -7.32 -15.20 -16.22
N ASP A 115 -7.30 -14.85 -17.50
CA ASP A 115 -6.99 -13.49 -17.96
C ASP A 115 -8.18 -12.55 -17.75
N LEU A 116 -8.54 -12.36 -16.47
CA LEU A 116 -9.55 -11.39 -16.03
C LEU A 116 -8.97 -9.97 -15.93
N ALA A 117 -7.79 -9.71 -16.51
CA ALA A 117 -7.05 -8.46 -16.31
C ALA A 117 -7.84 -7.19 -16.70
N PHE A 118 -8.91 -7.36 -17.48
CA PHE A 118 -9.83 -6.28 -17.87
C PHE A 118 -11.30 -6.54 -17.49
N ASP A 119 -11.58 -7.65 -16.81
CA ASP A 119 -12.93 -7.96 -16.36
C ASP A 119 -13.21 -7.23 -15.06
N ARG A 120 -14.39 -6.61 -14.99
CA ARG A 120 -14.80 -5.79 -13.84
C ARG A 120 -15.02 -6.72 -12.66
N GLU A 121 -14.07 -6.79 -11.72
CA GLU A 121 -14.26 -7.49 -10.47
C GLU A 121 -15.57 -6.98 -9.82
N GLU A 122 -16.46 -7.91 -9.47
CA GLU A 122 -17.65 -7.59 -8.69
C GLU A 122 -17.21 -7.21 -7.28
N ILE A 123 -16.92 -5.91 -7.08
CA ILE A 123 -16.67 -5.37 -5.75
C ILE A 123 -17.97 -5.58 -4.95
N PRO A 124 -17.96 -6.36 -3.87
CA PRO A 124 -19.16 -6.54 -3.07
C PRO A 124 -19.64 -5.16 -2.61
N MET A 125 -20.92 -4.84 -2.91
CA MET A 125 -21.52 -3.54 -2.57
C MET A 125 -21.50 -3.27 -1.06
N GLN A 126 -21.30 -4.32 -0.26
CA GLN A 126 -21.14 -4.24 1.18
C GLN A 126 -19.69 -4.57 1.58
N PRO A 127 -18.99 -3.65 2.27
CA PRO A 127 -17.68 -3.93 2.84
C PRO A 127 -17.76 -5.11 3.81
N VAL A 128 -16.73 -5.96 3.83
CA VAL A 128 -16.60 -7.04 4.82
C VAL A 128 -16.60 -6.42 6.22
N GLY A 129 -17.61 -6.73 7.03
CA GLY A 129 -17.82 -6.17 8.37
C GLY A 129 -18.94 -5.11 8.47
N TRP A 130 -19.65 -4.80 7.39
CA TRP A 130 -20.87 -3.99 7.45
C TRP A 130 -22.00 -4.77 8.12
N GLN A 131 -22.45 -4.31 9.29
CA GLN A 131 -23.70 -4.75 9.90
C GLN A 131 -24.76 -3.68 9.59
N PRO A 132 -25.95 -4.05 9.10
CA PRO A 132 -27.05 -3.09 9.02
C PRO A 132 -27.32 -2.58 10.43
N GLU A 133 -27.42 -1.25 10.59
CA GLU A 133 -27.96 -0.68 11.81
C GLU A 133 -29.41 -1.15 11.90
N GLU A 134 -29.67 -2.19 12.70
CA GLU A 134 -31.04 -2.56 13.05
C GLU A 134 -31.67 -1.36 13.76
N GLU A 135 -32.74 -0.82 13.16
CA GLU A 135 -33.58 0.21 13.77
C GLU A 135 -34.08 -0.30 15.14
N GLY A 136 -33.47 0.22 16.21
CA GLY A 136 -34.03 0.20 17.56
C GLY A 136 -33.65 -1.00 18.42
N ALA A 137 -32.42 -0.99 18.96
CA ALA A 137 -32.18 -1.50 20.31
C ALA A 137 -31.01 -0.75 20.95
N ASP A 138 -31.32 -0.08 22.07
CA ASP A 138 -30.46 0.62 23.03
C ASP A 138 -29.00 0.14 23.10
N ALA A 139 -28.13 0.74 22.28
CA ALA A 139 -26.68 0.57 22.42
C ALA A 139 -26.19 1.57 23.46
N SER A 140 -26.21 1.17 24.73
CA SER A 140 -25.49 1.83 25.80
C SER A 140 -24.06 2.11 25.31
N LEU A 141 -23.73 3.39 25.11
CA LEU A 141 -22.38 3.85 24.79
C LEU A 141 -21.44 3.35 25.89
N GLN A 142 -20.77 2.21 25.65
CA GLN A 142 -19.61 1.82 26.45
C GLN A 142 -18.51 2.82 26.13
N ARG A 143 -18.52 3.93 26.89
CA ARG A 143 -17.36 4.81 27.00
C ARG A 143 -16.19 3.93 27.43
N LEU A 144 -15.16 3.87 26.59
CA LEU A 144 -13.89 3.28 26.98
C LEU A 144 -13.36 4.06 28.18
N ASP A 145 -13.16 3.38 29.30
CA ASP A 145 -12.60 3.98 30.51
C ASP A 145 -11.14 4.39 30.23
N ILE A 146 -10.91 5.70 30.21
CA ILE A 146 -9.57 6.28 30.16
C ILE A 146 -8.97 6.12 31.56
N LEU A 147 -8.06 5.17 31.72
CA LEU A 147 -7.24 5.06 32.93
C LEU A 147 -6.13 6.12 32.90
N GLU A 148 -6.29 7.20 33.66
CA GLU A 148 -5.20 8.11 33.98
C GLU A 148 -4.20 7.41 34.93
N ILE A 149 -3.00 7.15 34.43
CA ILE A 149 -1.87 6.68 35.24
C ILE A 149 -1.18 7.92 35.82
N LYS A 150 -1.15 8.03 37.16
CA LYS A 150 -0.41 9.05 37.92
C LYS A 150 1.11 8.83 37.88
#